data_AF-A0A0A5GEJ1-F1
#
_entry.id   AF-A0A0A5GEJ1-F1
#
_cell.length_a   1.000
_cell.length_b   1.000
_cell.length_c   1.000
_cell.angle_alpha   90.00
_cell.angle_beta   90.00
_cell.angle_gamma   90.00
#
_symmetry.space_group_name_H-M   'P 1'
#
loop_
_entity.id
_entity.type
_entity.pdbx_description
1 polymer ?
#
loop_
_entity_poly.entity_id
_entity_poly.type
_entity_poly.pdbx_seq_one_letter_code
_entity_poly.pdbx_strand_id
1 'polypeptide(L)'
;MYFVNREAIEQTLTYLDGVLSQYEEGMAHTQHGKLALERLVHVSIESIIDVGNMMIDGFIMRDPGSYSDIIDILVDEKVLPEEEQTPYQTYIKLRKELVQSYTTIDHDQLLNELMNHSNMLNQFSTRIRSYLDNELGPVSAFTNS
;
A
#
# COMPACT_ATOMS: atom_id res chain seq x y z
N MET A 1 2.96 2.41 -25.65
CA MET A 1 4.04 1.69 -24.94
C MET A 1 4.03 2.24 -23.52
N TYR A 2 3.83 1.38 -22.53
CA TYR A 2 3.83 1.80 -21.12
C TYR A 2 5.24 2.19 -20.68
N PHE A 3 5.36 3.17 -19.80
CA PHE A 3 6.64 3.62 -19.23
C PHE A 3 6.60 3.43 -17.73
N VAL A 4 6.63 2.16 -17.32
CA VAL A 4 6.54 1.78 -15.91
C VAL A 4 7.93 1.74 -15.29
N ASN A 5 8.14 2.51 -14.23
CA ASN A 5 9.36 2.44 -13.43
C ASN A 5 9.32 1.24 -12.48
N ARG A 6 9.59 0.05 -13.02
CA ARG A 6 9.58 -1.21 -12.25
C ARG A 6 10.55 -1.21 -11.07
N GLU A 7 11.70 -0.55 -11.20
CA GLU A 7 12.71 -0.49 -10.13
C GLU A 7 12.17 0.28 -8.92
N ALA A 8 11.56 1.45 -9.14
CA ALA A 8 10.98 2.24 -8.06
C ALA A 8 9.79 1.52 -7.39
N ILE A 9 8.95 0.84 -8.18
CA ILE A 9 7.86 0.02 -7.64
C ILE A 9 8.43 -1.11 -6.77
N GLU A 10 9.38 -1.89 -7.27
CA GLU A 10 9.94 -3.03 -6.54
C GLU A 10 10.69 -2.59 -5.27
N GLN A 11 11.40 -1.46 -5.31
CA GLN A 11 12.04 -0.89 -4.13
C GLN A 11 11.00 -0.54 -3.05
N THR A 12 9.88 0.03 -3.45
CA THR A 12 8.79 0.42 -2.54
C THR A 12 8.06 -0.82 -1.99
N LEU A 13 7.80 -1.83 -2.82
CA LEU A 13 7.20 -3.10 -2.39
C LEU A 13 8.09 -3.86 -1.41
N THR A 14 9.39 -3.95 -1.69
CA THR A 14 10.37 -4.58 -0.78
C THR A 14 10.40 -3.87 0.57
N TYR A 15 10.31 -2.54 0.57
CA TYR A 15 10.26 -1.75 1.79
C TYR A 15 8.96 -1.98 2.56
N LEU A 16 7.81 -1.98 1.88
CA LEU A 16 6.50 -2.31 2.46
C LEU A 16 6.51 -3.70 3.12
N ASP A 17 6.98 -4.72 2.40
CA ASP A 17 7.07 -6.10 2.91
C ASP A 17 7.95 -6.14 4.18
N GLY A 18 9.07 -5.41 4.17
CA GLY A 18 9.95 -5.25 5.31
C GLY A 18 9.25 -4.59 6.51
N VAL A 19 8.52 -3.50 6.29
CA VAL A 19 7.78 -2.77 7.33
C VAL A 19 6.69 -3.64 7.96
N LEU A 20 5.88 -4.32 7.15
CA LEU A 20 4.82 -5.20 7.65
C LEU A 20 5.39 -6.36 8.48
N SER A 21 6.59 -6.87 8.11
CA SER A 21 7.27 -7.93 8.86
C SER A 21 7.78 -7.51 10.23
N GLN A 22 7.87 -6.20 10.53
CA GLN A 22 8.31 -5.71 11.85
C GLN A 22 7.21 -5.73 12.90
N TYR A 23 5.96 -6.03 12.54
CA TYR A 23 4.89 -6.14 13.53
C TYR A 23 5.15 -7.32 14.48
N GLU A 24 5.03 -7.05 15.78
CA GLU A 24 5.18 -8.04 16.85
C GLU A 24 3.98 -7.95 17.80
N GLU A 25 3.54 -9.10 18.31
CA GLU A 25 2.45 -9.16 19.28
C GLU A 25 2.81 -8.36 20.55
N GLY A 26 1.87 -7.54 21.02
CA GLY A 26 2.06 -6.68 22.20
C GLY A 26 2.81 -5.37 21.93
N MET A 27 3.11 -5.05 20.67
CA MET A 27 3.70 -3.75 20.27
C MET A 27 2.89 -2.56 20.83
N ALA A 28 1.55 -2.63 20.83
CA ALA A 28 0.70 -1.55 21.35
C ALA A 28 0.74 -1.37 22.89
N HIS A 29 1.42 -2.24 23.65
CA HIS A 29 1.42 -2.20 25.12
C HIS A 29 2.47 -1.26 25.73
N THR A 30 3.43 -0.77 24.94
CA THR A 30 4.49 0.15 25.42
C THR A 30 4.45 1.47 24.67
N GLN A 31 4.92 2.57 25.28
CA GLN A 31 4.98 3.87 24.59
C GLN A 31 5.85 3.83 23.34
N HIS A 32 6.97 3.09 23.38
CA HIS A 32 7.82 2.92 22.22
C HIS A 32 7.13 2.10 21.12
N GLY A 33 6.50 0.98 21.48
CA GLY A 33 5.80 0.15 20.50
C GLY A 33 4.55 0.83 19.93
N LYS A 34 3.90 1.71 20.68
CA LYS A 34 2.85 2.60 20.17
C LYS A 34 3.34 3.49 19.02
N LEU A 35 4.45 4.20 19.24
CA LEU A 35 5.09 5.00 18.18
C LEU A 35 5.56 4.14 17.00
N ALA A 36 6.03 2.92 17.26
CA ALA A 36 6.42 1.99 16.21
C ALA A 36 5.20 1.53 15.38
N LEU A 37 4.08 1.23 16.03
CA LEU A 37 2.82 0.86 15.37
C LEU A 37 2.29 2.00 14.50
N GLU A 38 2.27 3.23 15.03
CA GLU A 38 1.90 4.43 14.27
C GLU A 38 2.75 4.55 13.00
N ARG A 39 4.07 4.41 13.12
CA ARG A 39 4.99 4.54 11.98
C ARG A 39 4.82 3.39 10.99
N LEU A 40 4.63 2.17 11.47
CA LEU A 40 4.41 0.99 10.63
C LEU A 40 3.17 1.18 9.75
N VAL A 41 2.02 1.53 10.35
CA VAL A 41 0.77 1.72 9.61
C VAL A 41 0.84 2.94 8.70
N HIS A 42 1.45 4.04 9.13
CA HIS A 42 1.61 5.21 8.27
C HIS A 42 2.43 4.87 7.03
N VAL A 43 3.59 4.23 7.22
CA VAL A 43 4.49 3.90 6.09
C VAL A 43 3.87 2.87 5.16
N SER A 44 3.17 1.86 5.68
CA SER A 44 2.49 0.89 4.81
C SER A 44 1.42 1.57 3.93
N ILE A 45 0.67 2.54 4.47
CA ILE A 45 -0.30 3.32 3.71
C ILE A 45 0.38 4.16 2.63
N GLU A 46 1.44 4.90 2.96
CA GLU A 46 2.15 5.71 1.95
C GLU A 46 2.74 4.80 0.85
N SER A 47 3.30 3.64 1.20
CA SER A 47 3.83 2.70 0.20
C SER A 47 2.76 2.17 -0.74
N ILE A 48 1.55 1.88 -0.25
CA ILE A 48 0.42 1.47 -1.11
C ILE A 48 0.01 2.61 -2.04
N ILE A 49 -0.09 3.84 -1.52
CA ILE A 49 -0.43 5.04 -2.29
C ILE A 49 0.62 5.32 -3.38
N ASP A 50 1.90 5.28 -3.03
CA ASP A 50 3.02 5.55 -3.94
C ASP A 50 3.08 4.52 -5.06
N VAL A 51 2.95 3.23 -4.72
CA VAL A 51 2.88 2.16 -5.74
C VAL A 51 1.65 2.32 -6.61
N GLY A 52 0.48 2.62 -6.03
CA GLY A 52 -0.73 2.86 -6.80
C GLY A 52 -0.59 4.00 -7.79
N ASN A 53 -0.01 5.14 -7.38
CA ASN A 53 0.28 6.24 -8.29
C ASN A 53 1.27 5.86 -9.39
N MET A 54 2.36 5.15 -9.07
CA MET A 54 3.32 4.69 -10.08
C MET A 54 2.68 3.72 -11.10
N MET A 55 1.74 2.88 -10.65
CA MET A 55 0.97 2.00 -11.54
C MET A 55 0.05 2.82 -12.45
N ILE A 56 -0.70 3.76 -11.89
CA ILE A 56 -1.60 4.65 -12.63
C ILE A 56 -0.84 5.41 -13.72
N ASP A 57 0.26 6.07 -13.34
CA ASP A 57 1.08 6.87 -14.25
C ASP A 57 1.74 5.98 -15.32
N GLY A 58 2.31 4.85 -14.90
CA GLY A 58 3.05 3.96 -15.79
C GLY A 58 2.18 3.28 -16.85
N PHE A 59 0.95 2.92 -16.49
CA PHE A 59 -0.02 2.28 -17.37
C PHE A 59 -1.03 3.26 -18.02
N ILE A 60 -0.93 4.56 -17.74
CA ILE A 60 -1.82 5.59 -18.30
C ILE A 60 -3.29 5.27 -17.94
N MET A 61 -3.52 4.92 -16.67
CA MET A 61 -4.87 4.70 -16.13
C MET A 61 -5.57 6.07 -15.91
N ARG A 62 -6.83 6.07 -15.47
CA ARG A 62 -7.52 7.33 -15.14
C ARG A 62 -6.88 8.02 -13.93
N ASP A 63 -6.90 9.36 -13.91
CA ASP A 63 -6.37 10.14 -12.78
C ASP A 63 -7.18 9.94 -11.49
N PRO A 64 -6.54 9.80 -10.32
CA PRO A 64 -7.22 9.76 -9.03
C PRO A 64 -7.61 11.16 -8.55
N GLY A 65 -8.85 11.33 -8.07
CA GLY A 65 -9.29 12.54 -7.36
C GLY A 65 -9.02 12.49 -5.85
N SER A 66 -8.70 11.32 -5.31
CA SER A 66 -8.46 11.08 -3.88
C SER A 66 -7.56 9.86 -3.65
N TYR A 67 -7.09 9.65 -2.43
CA TYR A 67 -6.35 8.42 -2.09
C TYR A 67 -7.22 7.16 -2.17
N SER A 68 -8.53 7.27 -1.93
CA SER A 68 -9.44 6.13 -2.11
C SER A 68 -9.67 5.83 -3.59
N ASP A 69 -9.64 6.86 -4.46
CA ASP A 69 -9.76 6.68 -5.91
C ASP A 69 -8.62 5.83 -6.47
N ILE A 70 -7.41 5.91 -5.88
CA ILE A 70 -6.28 5.05 -6.28
C ILE A 70 -6.68 3.57 -6.20
N ILE A 71 -7.33 3.16 -5.11
CA ILE A 71 -7.81 1.78 -4.94
C ILE A 71 -8.90 1.46 -5.95
N ASP A 72 -9.83 2.38 -6.18
CA ASP A 72 -10.90 2.18 -7.17
C ASP A 72 -10.31 1.91 -8.56
N ILE A 73 -9.30 2.68 -8.95
CA ILE A 73 -8.62 2.53 -10.23
C ILE A 73 -7.90 1.18 -10.33
N LEU A 74 -7.16 0.79 -9.28
CA LEU A 74 -6.48 -0.49 -9.26
C LEU A 74 -7.46 -1.69 -9.31
N VAL A 75 -8.66 -1.54 -8.77
CA VAL A 75 -9.72 -2.56 -8.88
C VAL A 75 -10.36 -2.54 -10.26
N ASP A 76 -10.69 -1.37 -10.81
CA ASP A 76 -11.24 -1.19 -12.16
C ASP A 76 -10.33 -1.84 -13.21
N GLU A 77 -9.02 -1.67 -13.06
CA GLU A 77 -7.96 -2.21 -13.92
C GLU A 77 -7.56 -3.65 -13.56
N LYS A 78 -8.26 -4.28 -12.61
CA LYS A 78 -8.07 -5.68 -12.17
C LYS A 78 -6.68 -6.00 -11.62
N VAL A 79 -5.98 -4.98 -11.11
CA VAL A 79 -4.74 -5.13 -10.34
C VAL A 79 -5.05 -5.72 -8.97
N LEU A 80 -6.09 -5.18 -8.33
CA LEU A 80 -6.62 -5.64 -7.04
C LEU A 80 -7.99 -6.30 -7.24
N PRO A 81 -8.34 -7.28 -6.41
CA PRO A 81 -9.64 -7.91 -6.50
C PRO A 81 -10.73 -7.02 -5.89
N GLU A 82 -11.94 -7.10 -6.43
CA GLU A 82 -13.08 -6.25 -6.03
C GLU A 82 -13.44 -6.44 -4.54
N GLU A 83 -13.33 -7.66 -4.01
CA GLU A 83 -13.61 -7.93 -2.60
C GLU A 83 -12.65 -7.24 -1.61
N GLU A 84 -11.46 -6.82 -2.06
CA GLU A 84 -10.49 -6.11 -1.23
C GLU A 84 -10.63 -4.57 -1.31
N GLN A 85 -11.49 -4.04 -2.19
CA GLN A 85 -11.65 -2.60 -2.38
C GLN A 85 -11.98 -1.87 -1.06
N THR A 86 -13.05 -2.30 -0.39
CA THR A 86 -13.50 -1.70 0.89
C THR A 86 -12.45 -1.87 2.00
N PRO A 87 -11.84 -3.06 2.19
CA PRO A 87 -10.67 -3.23 3.05
C PRO A 87 -9.54 -2.21 2.83
N TYR A 88 -9.05 -2.05 1.59
CA TYR A 88 -7.97 -1.10 1.31
C TYR A 88 -8.37 0.33 1.61
N GLN A 89 -9.58 0.74 1.20
CA GLN A 89 -10.08 2.09 1.47
C GLN A 89 -10.22 2.36 2.97
N THR A 90 -10.65 1.38 3.76
CA THR A 90 -10.76 1.48 5.21
C THR A 90 -9.39 1.70 5.84
N TYR A 91 -8.41 0.90 5.41
CA TYR A 91 -7.04 1.02 5.89
C TYR A 91 -6.40 2.37 5.52
N ILE A 92 -6.53 2.82 4.27
CA ILE A 92 -5.98 4.11 3.80
C ILE A 92 -6.57 5.30 4.56
N LYS A 93 -7.83 5.23 5.01
CA LYS A 93 -8.47 6.32 5.78
C LYS A 93 -7.77 6.59 7.12
N LEU A 94 -7.08 5.61 7.70
CA LEU A 94 -6.28 5.78 8.93
C LEU A 94 -5.18 6.82 8.77
N ARG A 95 -4.71 7.07 7.53
CA ARG A 95 -3.73 8.11 7.22
C ARG A 95 -4.09 9.45 7.83
N LYS A 96 -5.37 9.85 7.77
CA LYS A 96 -5.82 11.14 8.29
C LYS A 96 -5.53 11.26 9.77
N GLU A 97 -5.79 10.21 10.54
CA GLU A 97 -5.54 10.20 11.98
C GLU A 97 -4.04 10.27 12.27
N LEU A 98 -3.24 9.49 11.54
CA LEU A 98 -1.78 9.40 11.71
C LEU A 98 -1.04 10.71 11.37
N VAL A 99 -1.56 11.52 10.44
CA VAL A 99 -0.86 12.72 9.95
C VAL A 99 -1.50 14.05 10.38
N GLN A 100 -2.79 14.06 10.75
CA GLN A 100 -3.50 15.28 11.16
C GLN A 100 -4.01 15.23 12.60
N SER A 101 -4.49 14.07 13.06
CA SER A 101 -5.09 13.91 14.40
C SER A 101 -4.17 13.14 15.36
N TYR A 102 -2.85 13.27 15.19
CA TYR A 102 -1.84 12.45 15.88
C TYR A 102 -1.85 12.60 17.42
N THR A 103 -2.50 13.63 17.96
CA THR A 103 -2.64 13.81 19.41
C THR A 103 -3.74 12.94 20.04
N THR A 104 -4.57 12.28 19.23
CA THR A 104 -5.75 11.51 19.68
C THR A 104 -5.83 10.12 19.05
N ILE A 105 -4.68 9.51 18.72
CA ILE A 105 -4.64 8.19 18.08
C ILE A 105 -5.15 7.10 19.04
N ASP A 106 -6.16 6.37 18.60
CA ASP A 106 -6.60 5.12 19.22
C ASP A 106 -5.72 3.96 18.72
N HIS A 107 -4.80 3.53 19.58
CA HIS A 107 -3.83 2.48 19.24
C HIS A 107 -4.46 1.09 19.19
N ASP A 108 -5.56 0.86 19.91
CA ASP A 108 -6.26 -0.42 19.88
C ASP A 108 -7.04 -0.54 18.56
N GLN A 109 -7.67 0.56 18.12
CA GLN A 109 -8.26 0.63 16.78
C GLN A 109 -7.20 0.42 15.70
N LEU A 110 -6.07 1.12 15.77
CA LEU A 110 -4.99 1.00 14.79
C LEU A 110 -4.46 -0.43 14.67
N LEU A 111 -4.28 -1.09 15.81
CA LEU A 111 -3.86 -2.48 15.88
C LEU A 111 -4.90 -3.42 15.27
N ASN A 112 -6.18 -3.25 15.63
CA ASN A 112 -7.26 -4.07 15.11
C ASN A 112 -7.37 -3.96 13.59
N GLU A 113 -7.27 -2.74 13.05
CA GLU A 113 -7.30 -2.51 11.60
C GLU A 113 -6.12 -3.15 10.87
N LEU A 114 -4.91 -3.05 11.43
CA LEU A 114 -3.73 -3.75 10.90
C LEU A 114 -3.94 -5.27 10.89
N MET A 115 -4.43 -5.84 11.99
CA MET A 115 -4.63 -7.29 12.13
C MET A 115 -5.73 -7.82 11.21
N ASN A 116 -6.88 -7.14 11.16
CA ASN A 116 -8.02 -7.50 10.33
C ASN A 116 -7.68 -7.49 8.83
N HIS A 117 -6.76 -6.61 8.43
CA HIS A 117 -6.35 -6.43 7.04
C HIS A 117 -5.00 -7.07 6.69
N SER A 118 -4.34 -7.73 7.64
CA SER A 118 -2.99 -8.31 7.49
C SER A 118 -2.83 -9.20 6.25
N ASN A 119 -3.79 -10.08 5.97
CA ASN A 119 -3.73 -10.94 4.78
C ASN A 119 -3.78 -10.14 3.47
N MET A 120 -4.67 -9.14 3.37
CA MET A 120 -4.76 -8.28 2.20
C MET A 120 -3.46 -7.48 2.02
N LEU A 121 -2.92 -6.91 3.11
CA LEU A 121 -1.68 -6.13 3.08
C LEU A 121 -0.49 -6.96 2.62
N ASN A 122 -0.36 -8.19 3.13
CA ASN A 122 0.70 -9.12 2.74
C ASN A 122 0.57 -9.62 1.28
N GLN A 123 -0.63 -9.56 0.70
CA GLN A 123 -0.85 -9.95 -0.69
C GLN A 123 -0.65 -8.81 -1.68
N PHE A 124 -0.65 -7.54 -1.23
CA PHE A 124 -0.53 -6.37 -2.09
C PHE A 124 0.67 -6.48 -3.04
N SER A 125 1.87 -6.71 -2.51
CA SER A 125 3.10 -6.81 -3.31
C SER A 125 3.06 -7.95 -4.34
N THR A 126 2.47 -9.09 -3.98
CA THR A 126 2.26 -10.22 -4.90
C THR A 126 1.33 -9.85 -6.05
N ARG A 127 0.24 -9.12 -5.76
CA ARG A 127 -0.73 -8.68 -6.77
C ARG A 127 -0.09 -7.70 -7.76
N ILE A 128 0.65 -6.72 -7.27
CA ILE A 128 1.36 -5.74 -8.10
C ILE A 128 2.40 -6.44 -9.00
N ARG A 129 3.25 -7.31 -8.44
CA ARG A 129 4.24 -8.08 -9.20
C ARG A 129 3.57 -8.94 -10.29
N SER A 130 2.48 -9.62 -9.94
CA SER A 130 1.72 -10.46 -10.88
C SER A 130 1.15 -9.65 -12.04
N TYR A 131 0.60 -8.46 -11.76
CA TYR A 131 0.08 -7.58 -12.81
C TYR A 131 1.20 -7.08 -13.74
N LEU A 132 2.32 -6.62 -13.16
CA LEU A 132 3.48 -6.17 -13.93
C LEU A 132 3.97 -7.26 -14.88
N ASP A 133 4.12 -8.50 -14.39
CA ASP A 133 4.59 -9.63 -15.19
C ASP A 133 3.63 -10.02 -16.31
N ASN A 134 2.32 -9.93 -16.07
CA ASN A 134 1.31 -10.20 -17.10
C ASN A 134 1.30 -9.13 -18.20
N GLU A 135 1.41 -7.85 -17.84
CA GLU A 135 1.26 -6.74 -18.80
C GLU A 135 2.56 -6.40 -19.56
N LEU A 136 3.73 -6.57 -18.95
CA LEU A 136 5.01 -6.21 -19.59
C LEU A 136 5.95 -7.42 -19.81
N GLY A 137 5.53 -8.63 -19.42
CA GLY A 137 6.37 -9.83 -19.44
C GLY A 137 7.49 -9.80 -18.40
N PRO A 138 8.28 -10.89 -18.29
CA PRO A 138 9.39 -10.97 -17.31
C PRO A 138 10.58 -10.04 -17.63
N VAL A 139 10.64 -9.48 -18.85
CA VAL A 139 11.78 -8.67 -19.33
C VAL A 139 11.30 -7.62 -20.34
N SER A 140 10.71 -6.50 -19.91
CA SER A 140 10.70 -5.27 -20.72
C SER A 140 10.49 -4.00 -19.89
N ALA A 141 11.54 -3.58 -19.19
CA ALA A 141 11.73 -2.16 -18.89
C ALA A 141 12.98 -1.73 -19.66
N PHE A 142 12.81 -1.40 -20.94
CA PHE A 142 13.86 -0.72 -21.69
C PHE A 142 14.03 0.67 -21.07
N THR A 143 14.99 0.80 -20.15
CA THR A 143 15.59 2.08 -19.81
C THR A 143 16.33 2.56 -21.05
N ASN A 144 15.78 3.57 -21.73
CA ASN A 144 16.57 4.29 -22.72
C ASN A 144 17.64 5.10 -21.98
N SER A 145 18.88 4.82 -22.39
CA SER A 145 20.15 5.52 -22.14
C SER A 145 20.05 7.03 -21.93
#